data_AF-A0A380RD00-F1
#
_entry.id   AF-A0A380RD00-F1
#
_cell.length_a   1.000
_cell.length_b   1.000
_cell.length_c   1.000
_cell.angle_alpha   90.00
_cell.angle_beta   90.00
_cell.angle_gamma   90.00
#
_symmetry.space_group_name_H-M   'P 1'
#
loop_
_entity.id
_entity.type
_entity.pdbx_description
1 polymer ?
#
loop_
_entity_poly.entity_id
_entity_poly.type
_entity_poly.pdbx_seq_one_letter_code
_entity_poly.pdbx_strand_id
1 'polypeptide(L)'
;MKKTKICALALSACLALGVFTACGNTNATTTAAESTTEGTTTEDTTAAESSEATESSEENVEKIVFSGDELKNANKFVSDFTKIYFADYNAETATLEQYLNFAHIHFKVDDQDKIKYETKDDTAFETFTYQDAVIAVGMYFAAPVKEDDCKNLPAPSKDNYGPCYEDGKIWFQAADGESYSSIGIVDYALNTGDGNLTLVFTIYQIKWEVYNELSFDELKKYYELTSEQAASDDTLEKIGTGTAYVGVSQSGGYYLKDYKTQK
;
A
#
# COMPACT_ATOMS: atom_id res chain seq x y z
N MET A 1 -34.39 23.51 -36.57
CA MET A 1 -34.44 22.11 -37.08
C MET A 1 -34.06 21.18 -35.95
N LYS A 2 -34.94 20.23 -35.63
CA LYS A 2 -34.77 19.20 -34.61
C LYS A 2 -33.82 18.11 -35.13
N LYS A 3 -32.91 17.60 -34.29
CA LYS A 3 -32.58 16.18 -34.29
C LYS A 3 -32.58 15.67 -32.86
N THR A 4 -33.34 14.61 -32.69
CA THR A 4 -33.78 13.99 -31.44
C THR A 4 -33.02 12.67 -31.29
N LYS A 5 -32.45 12.45 -30.10
CA LYS A 5 -32.26 11.21 -29.31
C LYS A 5 -31.87 9.89 -30.01
N ILE A 6 -30.91 9.20 -29.40
CA ILE A 6 -31.09 7.81 -28.93
C ILE A 6 -30.49 7.68 -27.52
N CYS A 7 -31.31 7.16 -26.60
CA CYS A 7 -30.97 6.74 -25.23
C CYS A 7 -30.74 5.22 -25.17
N ALA A 8 -30.32 4.75 -23.98
CA ALA A 8 -30.46 3.39 -23.42
C ALA A 8 -29.25 2.47 -23.65
N LEU A 9 -28.82 1.62 -22.70
CA LEU A 9 -28.91 1.50 -21.24
C LEU A 9 -28.17 0.18 -20.89
N ALA A 10 -27.65 0.10 -19.67
CA ALA A 10 -27.41 -1.13 -18.89
C ALA A 10 -26.27 -2.09 -19.30
N LEU A 11 -25.33 -2.27 -18.38
CA LEU A 11 -24.83 -3.58 -17.92
C LEU A 11 -24.21 -3.34 -16.53
N SER A 12 -24.93 -3.66 -15.45
CA SER A 12 -24.92 -4.97 -14.75
C SER A 12 -24.03 -4.91 -13.51
N ALA A 13 -24.64 -4.48 -12.41
CA ALA A 13 -24.14 -4.74 -11.06
C ALA A 13 -24.27 -6.25 -10.76
N CYS A 14 -23.14 -6.92 -10.56
CA CYS A 14 -23.07 -8.20 -9.88
C CYS A 14 -22.16 -8.04 -8.66
N LEU A 15 -22.77 -7.74 -7.51
CA LEU A 15 -22.15 -7.96 -6.21
C LEU A 15 -22.11 -9.48 -5.97
N ALA A 16 -20.96 -10.10 -6.22
CA ALA A 16 -20.68 -11.45 -5.77
C ALA A 16 -20.00 -11.39 -4.40
N LEU A 17 -20.80 -11.53 -3.35
CA LEU A 17 -20.35 -11.84 -2.00
C LEU A 17 -19.81 -13.27 -1.98
N GLY A 18 -18.49 -13.43 -1.92
CA GLY A 18 -17.82 -14.70 -1.67
C GLY A 18 -17.72 -14.99 -0.18
N VAL A 19 -18.70 -15.72 0.36
CA VAL A 19 -18.67 -16.31 1.70
C VAL A 19 -17.73 -17.53 1.66
N PHE A 20 -16.56 -17.47 2.31
CA PHE A 20 -15.78 -18.66 2.62
C PHE A 20 -16.22 -19.23 3.96
N THR A 21 -17.19 -20.14 3.90
CA THR A 21 -17.55 -21.06 4.98
C THR A 21 -16.45 -22.10 5.19
N ALA A 22 -15.91 -22.13 6.40
CA ALA A 22 -15.13 -23.22 6.96
C ALA A 22 -16.03 -24.40 7.36
N CYS A 23 -15.66 -25.60 6.92
CA CYS A 23 -15.98 -26.92 7.46
C CYS A 23 -14.75 -27.78 7.10
N GLY A 24 -14.07 -28.54 7.96
CA GLY A 24 -14.51 -29.21 9.17
C GLY A 24 -14.19 -30.70 9.02
N ASN A 25 -13.18 -31.15 9.78
CA ASN A 25 -12.92 -32.50 10.29
C ASN A 25 -12.27 -33.64 9.47
N THR A 26 -11.04 -33.97 9.91
CA THR A 26 -10.63 -35.18 10.67
C THR A 26 -10.79 -36.58 10.04
N ASN A 27 -9.65 -37.26 9.80
CA ASN A 27 -9.27 -38.49 10.55
C ASN A 27 -7.86 -39.03 10.22
N ALA A 28 -7.09 -39.27 11.30
CA ALA A 28 -6.17 -40.38 11.62
C ALA A 28 -5.30 -41.00 10.51
N THR A 29 -4.01 -41.31 10.71
CA THR A 29 -3.55 -42.32 11.68
C THR A 29 -2.02 -42.31 11.79
N THR A 30 -1.55 -42.42 13.03
CA THR A 30 -0.17 -42.65 13.52
C THR A 30 0.42 -43.97 13.02
N THR A 31 1.73 -44.06 12.73
CA THR A 31 2.58 -45.21 13.07
C THR A 31 4.05 -44.79 13.07
N ALA A 32 4.74 -45.15 14.14
CA ALA A 32 6.15 -44.90 14.40
C ALA A 32 7.03 -46.11 14.00
N ALA A 33 8.34 -45.84 13.98
CA ALA A 33 9.46 -46.68 14.45
C ALA A 33 10.59 -46.96 13.42
N GLU A 34 11.79 -46.49 13.80
CA GLU A 34 13.10 -47.20 13.85
C GLU A 34 13.71 -47.81 12.57
N SER A 35 15.03 -47.86 12.32
CA SER A 35 16.27 -47.46 13.01
C SER A 35 17.47 -47.84 12.10
N THR A 36 18.65 -47.21 12.33
CA THR A 36 20.04 -47.71 12.08
C THR A 36 20.51 -47.88 10.61
N THR A 37 21.76 -47.64 10.15
CA THR A 37 23.11 -47.51 10.76
C THR A 37 24.08 -46.80 9.79
N GLU A 38 25.23 -46.42 10.34
CA GLU A 38 26.50 -45.85 9.86
C GLU A 38 27.06 -46.27 8.48
N GLY A 39 27.91 -45.39 7.94
CA GLY A 39 28.87 -45.69 6.87
C GLY A 39 29.79 -44.51 6.55
N THR A 40 30.90 -44.41 7.28
CA THR A 40 32.03 -43.49 7.06
C THR A 40 32.87 -43.92 5.85
N THR A 41 33.20 -43.00 4.93
CA THR A 41 34.55 -42.93 4.31
C THR A 41 34.82 -41.58 3.66
N THR A 42 36.00 -41.04 3.98
CA THR A 42 36.66 -39.88 3.37
C THR A 42 37.38 -40.30 2.10
N GLU A 43 37.33 -39.51 1.03
CA GLU A 43 38.44 -39.43 0.07
C GLU A 43 38.46 -38.06 -0.61
N ASP A 44 39.58 -37.36 -0.42
CA ASP A 44 39.99 -36.17 -1.16
C ASP A 44 40.11 -36.48 -2.66
N THR A 45 39.62 -35.57 -3.51
CA THR A 45 40.17 -35.43 -4.86
C THR A 45 40.19 -33.97 -5.24
N THR A 46 41.40 -33.46 -5.37
CA THR A 46 41.76 -32.13 -5.85
C THR A 46 41.71 -32.07 -7.38
N ALA A 47 41.38 -30.89 -7.90
CA ALA A 47 41.62 -30.34 -9.25
C ALA A 47 40.50 -30.47 -10.29
N ALA A 48 39.86 -29.34 -10.61
CA ALA A 48 40.11 -28.63 -11.88
C ALA A 48 39.46 -27.23 -11.81
N GLU A 49 40.26 -26.19 -12.04
CA GLU A 49 39.79 -24.86 -12.43
C GLU A 49 38.92 -25.00 -13.69
N SER A 50 37.63 -24.66 -13.58
CA SER A 50 36.83 -24.24 -14.71
C SER A 50 36.31 -22.86 -14.38
N SER A 51 36.93 -21.87 -15.01
CA SER A 51 36.46 -20.49 -15.11
C SER A 51 35.16 -20.49 -15.92
N GLU A 52 34.06 -20.86 -15.29
CA GLU A 52 32.74 -20.41 -15.73
C GLU A 52 32.63 -18.96 -15.30
N ALA A 53 33.00 -18.06 -16.22
CA ALA A 53 32.47 -16.72 -16.22
C ALA A 53 30.95 -16.88 -16.30
N THR A 54 30.29 -16.79 -15.15
CA THR A 54 28.87 -16.48 -15.09
C THR A 54 28.74 -15.13 -15.79
N GLU A 55 28.38 -15.17 -17.07
CA GLU A 55 27.71 -14.05 -17.71
C GLU A 55 26.51 -13.76 -16.81
N SER A 56 26.72 -12.80 -15.91
CA SER A 56 25.65 -12.02 -15.32
C SER A 56 24.92 -11.45 -16.51
N SER A 57 23.86 -12.12 -16.94
CA SER A 57 22.83 -11.51 -17.76
C SER A 57 22.34 -10.33 -16.96
N GLU A 58 22.90 -9.15 -17.21
CA GLU A 58 22.22 -7.89 -16.95
C GLU A 58 20.94 -7.99 -17.77
N GLU A 59 19.89 -8.54 -17.14
CA GLU A 59 18.53 -8.42 -17.62
C GLU A 59 18.36 -6.94 -17.92
N ASN A 60 18.09 -6.64 -19.18
CA ASN A 60 17.97 -5.29 -19.69
C ASN A 60 16.69 -4.71 -19.06
N VAL A 61 16.80 -4.19 -17.85
CA VAL A 61 15.67 -3.70 -17.07
C VAL A 61 15.06 -2.53 -17.83
N GLU A 62 13.92 -2.78 -18.45
CA GLU A 62 13.25 -1.79 -19.29
C GLU A 62 12.80 -0.61 -18.43
N LYS A 63 13.31 0.57 -18.76
CA LYS A 63 12.89 1.84 -18.14
C LYS A 63 11.62 2.33 -18.82
N ILE A 64 10.55 2.44 -18.04
CA ILE A 64 9.24 2.95 -18.47
C ILE A 64 9.09 4.38 -17.97
N VAL A 65 8.68 5.29 -18.86
CA VAL A 65 8.29 6.65 -18.52
C VAL A 65 6.79 6.77 -18.76
N PHE A 66 6.03 7.08 -17.71
CA PHE A 66 4.59 7.21 -17.79
C PHE A 66 4.16 8.55 -18.39
N SER A 67 2.95 8.59 -18.94
CA SER A 67 2.30 9.83 -19.38
C SER A 67 0.78 9.74 -19.21
N GLY A 68 0.09 10.89 -19.22
CA GLY A 68 -1.37 10.93 -19.13
C GLY A 68 -1.92 10.25 -17.88
N ASP A 69 -2.95 9.43 -18.05
CA ASP A 69 -3.65 8.76 -16.94
C ASP A 69 -2.77 7.76 -16.19
N GLU A 70 -1.82 7.11 -16.86
CA GLU A 70 -0.89 6.15 -16.21
C GLU A 70 0.02 6.88 -15.21
N LEU A 71 0.57 8.04 -15.62
CA LEU A 71 1.38 8.87 -14.75
C LEU A 71 0.55 9.37 -13.56
N LYS A 72 -0.67 9.86 -13.83
CA LYS A 72 -1.58 10.33 -12.78
C LYS A 72 -1.89 9.25 -11.75
N ASN A 73 -2.17 8.03 -12.21
CA ASN A 73 -2.47 6.90 -11.34
C ASN A 73 -1.24 6.47 -10.52
N ALA A 74 -0.06 6.43 -11.15
CA ALA A 74 1.20 6.09 -10.46
C ALA A 74 1.56 7.15 -9.41
N ASN A 75 1.45 8.44 -9.75
CA ASN A 75 1.66 9.56 -8.83
C ASN A 75 0.69 9.52 -7.66
N LYS A 76 -0.61 9.28 -7.91
CA LYS A 76 -1.60 9.13 -6.83
C LYS A 76 -1.20 7.97 -5.91
N PHE A 77 -0.90 6.82 -6.49
CA PHE A 77 -0.54 5.63 -5.72
C PHE A 77 0.65 5.88 -4.79
N VAL A 78 1.78 6.38 -5.31
CA VAL A 78 2.95 6.67 -4.43
C VAL A 78 2.65 7.81 -3.45
N SER A 79 1.82 8.77 -3.85
CA SER A 79 1.44 9.90 -2.98
C SER A 79 0.70 9.44 -1.74
N ASP A 80 -0.18 8.44 -1.86
CA ASP A 80 -0.93 7.88 -0.74
C ASP A 80 -0.03 7.29 0.36
N PHE A 81 1.22 6.91 0.04
CA PHE A 81 2.24 6.50 1.02
C PHE A 81 3.16 7.65 1.46
N THR A 82 3.44 8.63 0.59
CA THR A 82 4.27 9.78 0.98
C THR A 82 3.58 10.70 1.96
N LYS A 83 2.26 10.89 1.83
CA LYS A 83 1.45 11.75 2.71
C LYS A 83 1.51 11.31 4.16
N ILE A 84 1.66 10.01 4.39
CA ILE A 84 1.53 9.38 5.71
C ILE A 84 2.89 9.18 6.39
N TYR A 85 3.98 9.73 5.82
CA TYR A 85 5.36 9.45 6.21
C TYR A 85 5.60 7.94 6.43
N PHE A 86 5.11 7.12 5.50
CA PHE A 86 5.25 5.66 5.55
C PHE A 86 6.72 5.30 5.32
N ALA A 87 7.56 5.39 6.34
CA ALA A 87 8.95 5.01 6.24
C ALA A 87 9.05 3.49 6.27
N ASP A 88 9.61 2.91 5.21
CA ASP A 88 10.04 1.52 5.08
C ASP A 88 8.95 0.47 5.40
N TYR A 89 8.31 -0.04 4.33
CA TYR A 89 7.32 -1.10 4.41
C TYR A 89 7.74 -2.30 3.57
N ASN A 90 7.57 -3.50 4.14
CA ASN A 90 7.70 -4.76 3.42
C ASN A 90 6.47 -5.63 3.73
N ALA A 91 5.75 -6.03 2.70
CA ALA A 91 4.51 -6.80 2.80
C ALA A 91 4.67 -8.15 3.52
N GLU A 92 5.86 -8.76 3.46
CA GLU A 92 6.14 -10.04 4.13
C GLU A 92 6.25 -9.89 5.65
N THR A 93 6.55 -8.68 6.13
CA THR A 93 6.80 -8.39 7.54
C THR A 93 5.83 -7.38 8.15
N ALA A 94 4.90 -6.86 7.34
CA ALA A 94 4.00 -5.80 7.75
C ALA A 94 3.03 -6.27 8.85
N THR A 95 2.88 -5.45 9.88
CA THR A 95 1.98 -5.74 11.00
C THR A 95 0.56 -5.27 10.72
N LEU A 96 -0.41 -5.79 11.49
CA LEU A 96 -1.79 -5.33 11.45
C LEU A 96 -1.87 -3.81 11.69
N GLU A 97 -1.09 -3.30 12.64
CA GLU A 97 -1.07 -1.89 13.01
C GLU A 97 -0.60 -1.00 11.85
N GLN A 98 0.37 -1.45 11.05
CA GLN A 98 0.79 -0.70 9.86
C GLN A 98 -0.33 -0.59 8.82
N TYR A 99 -1.10 -1.66 8.61
CA TYR A 99 -2.27 -1.62 7.71
C TYR A 99 -3.37 -0.70 8.23
N LEU A 100 -3.65 -0.73 9.52
CA LEU A 100 -4.68 0.11 10.14
C LEU A 100 -4.27 1.59 10.19
N ASN A 101 -2.98 1.87 10.44
CA ASN A 101 -2.43 3.23 10.34
C ASN A 101 -2.54 3.77 8.92
N PHE A 102 -2.23 2.94 7.91
CA PHE A 102 -2.45 3.31 6.51
C PHE A 102 -3.92 3.66 6.25
N ALA A 103 -4.85 2.78 6.64
CA ALA A 103 -6.29 3.00 6.41
C ALA A 103 -6.79 4.28 7.11
N HIS A 104 -6.36 4.49 8.35
CA HIS A 104 -6.71 5.68 9.13
C HIS A 104 -6.31 6.96 8.42
N ILE A 105 -5.05 7.07 8.01
CA ILE A 105 -4.56 8.28 7.36
C ILE A 105 -5.14 8.41 5.94
N HIS A 106 -5.29 7.30 5.21
CA HIS A 106 -5.99 7.30 3.92
C HIS A 106 -7.38 7.92 4.03
N PHE A 107 -8.17 7.54 5.05
CA PHE A 107 -9.47 8.14 5.29
C PHE A 107 -9.39 9.61 5.70
N LYS A 108 -8.42 10.01 6.54
CA LYS A 108 -8.24 11.44 6.89
C LYS A 108 -7.93 12.33 5.68
N VAL A 109 -7.26 11.80 4.68
CA VAL A 109 -6.82 12.58 3.51
C VAL A 109 -7.80 12.48 2.35
N ASP A 110 -8.21 11.26 2.00
CA ASP A 110 -8.87 10.99 0.72
C ASP A 110 -10.37 10.65 0.88
N ASP A 111 -10.84 10.23 2.07
CA ASP A 111 -12.21 9.72 2.29
C ASP A 111 -12.73 10.09 3.70
N GLN A 112 -12.73 11.40 4.00
CA GLN A 112 -12.96 11.92 5.37
C GLN A 112 -14.32 11.56 5.96
N ASP A 113 -15.34 11.30 5.15
CA ASP A 113 -16.67 10.87 5.60
C ASP A 113 -16.67 9.48 6.25
N LYS A 114 -15.60 8.71 6.07
CA LYS A 114 -15.37 7.44 6.77
C LYS A 114 -14.99 7.63 8.23
N ILE A 115 -14.38 8.76 8.58
CA ILE A 115 -13.98 9.07 9.96
C ILE A 115 -15.17 9.62 10.75
N LYS A 116 -15.44 9.00 11.88
CA LYS A 116 -16.40 9.47 12.89
C LYS A 116 -15.69 9.81 14.17
N TYR A 117 -16.18 10.83 14.87
CA TYR A 117 -15.65 11.24 16.17
C TYR A 117 -16.52 10.71 17.29
N GLU A 118 -15.91 10.02 18.25
CA GLU A 118 -16.57 9.47 19.43
C GLU A 118 -15.74 9.79 20.68
N THR A 119 -16.40 9.99 21.82
CA THR A 119 -15.72 10.30 23.09
C THR A 119 -15.84 9.11 24.03
N LYS A 120 -14.70 8.70 24.61
CA LYS A 120 -14.62 7.63 25.61
C LYS A 120 -13.60 8.01 26.68
N ASP A 121 -13.95 7.83 27.95
CA ASP A 121 -13.09 8.15 29.10
C ASP A 121 -12.49 9.58 29.05
N ASP A 122 -13.31 10.57 28.67
CA ASP A 122 -12.94 11.97 28.47
C ASP A 122 -11.89 12.24 27.36
N THR A 123 -11.63 11.24 26.51
CA THR A 123 -10.76 11.34 25.34
C THR A 123 -11.57 11.26 24.05
N ALA A 124 -11.26 12.12 23.08
CA ALA A 124 -11.83 12.06 21.74
C ALA A 124 -11.07 11.05 20.87
N PHE A 125 -11.81 10.27 20.10
CA PHE A 125 -11.29 9.27 19.19
C PHE A 125 -11.87 9.47 17.79
N GLU A 126 -11.02 9.23 16.80
CA GLU A 126 -11.38 9.02 15.41
C GLU A 126 -11.65 7.52 15.20
N THR A 127 -12.76 7.22 14.53
CA THR A 127 -13.22 5.84 14.36
C THR A 127 -13.68 5.57 12.94
N PHE A 128 -13.49 4.34 12.49
CA PHE A 128 -14.03 3.81 11.24
C PHE A 128 -14.34 2.32 11.40
N THR A 129 -15.17 1.76 10.51
CA THR A 129 -15.56 0.35 10.63
C THR A 129 -14.43 -0.58 10.19
N TYR A 130 -14.39 -1.80 10.74
CA TYR A 130 -13.49 -2.84 10.24
C TYR A 130 -13.71 -3.11 8.74
N GLN A 131 -14.96 -3.09 8.26
CA GLN A 131 -15.25 -3.30 6.84
C GLN A 131 -14.65 -2.20 5.96
N ASP A 132 -14.72 -0.93 6.38
CA ASP A 132 -14.06 0.16 5.66
C ASP A 132 -12.53 -0.08 5.64
N ALA A 133 -11.93 -0.46 6.78
CA ALA A 133 -10.51 -0.78 6.88
C ALA A 133 -10.08 -1.87 5.88
N VAL A 134 -10.85 -2.96 5.78
CA VAL A 134 -10.60 -4.06 4.84
C VAL A 134 -10.63 -3.57 3.39
N ILE A 135 -11.59 -2.72 3.04
CA ILE A 135 -11.71 -2.17 1.69
C ILE A 135 -10.51 -1.29 1.37
N ALA A 136 -10.15 -0.35 2.25
CA ALA A 136 -9.01 0.53 2.04
C ALA A 136 -7.71 -0.26 1.94
N VAL A 137 -7.43 -1.17 2.86
CA VAL A 137 -6.21 -1.98 2.82
C VAL A 137 -6.19 -2.88 1.58
N GLY A 138 -7.31 -3.51 1.22
CA GLY A 138 -7.41 -4.37 0.04
C GLY A 138 -7.20 -3.65 -1.31
N MET A 139 -7.37 -2.33 -1.36
CA MET A 139 -7.06 -1.52 -2.56
C MET A 139 -5.56 -1.40 -2.82
N TYR A 140 -4.74 -1.37 -1.76
CA TYR A 140 -3.32 -1.05 -1.84
C TYR A 140 -2.42 -2.23 -1.50
N PHE A 141 -2.94 -3.25 -0.83
CA PHE A 141 -2.15 -4.38 -0.35
C PHE A 141 -2.80 -5.70 -0.76
N ALA A 142 -1.98 -6.68 -1.11
CA ALA A 142 -2.45 -8.04 -1.40
C ALA A 142 -2.73 -8.88 -0.13
N ALA A 143 -2.82 -8.23 1.04
CA ALA A 143 -2.98 -8.86 2.33
C ALA A 143 -4.35 -8.51 2.95
N PRO A 144 -5.19 -9.50 3.29
CA PRO A 144 -6.47 -9.25 3.92
C PRO A 144 -6.29 -8.95 5.42
N VAL A 145 -6.84 -7.82 5.87
CA VAL A 145 -7.07 -7.58 7.31
C VAL A 145 -8.18 -8.54 7.76
N LYS A 146 -7.92 -9.35 8.79
CA LYS A 146 -8.92 -10.27 9.34
C LYS A 146 -9.48 -9.70 10.63
N GLU A 147 -10.80 -9.79 10.79
CA GLU A 147 -11.47 -9.31 12.00
C GLU A 147 -10.95 -9.97 13.28
N ASP A 148 -10.62 -11.26 13.21
CA ASP A 148 -10.09 -11.99 14.36
C ASP A 148 -8.70 -11.49 14.80
N ASP A 149 -7.91 -10.95 13.87
CA ASP A 149 -6.64 -10.29 14.21
C ASP A 149 -6.92 -8.95 14.92
N CYS A 150 -7.91 -8.19 14.44
CA CYS A 150 -8.35 -6.94 15.08
C CYS A 150 -8.91 -7.15 16.50
N LYS A 151 -9.60 -8.26 16.78
CA LYS A 151 -10.11 -8.60 18.12
C LYS A 151 -9.01 -8.76 19.18
N ASN A 152 -7.75 -8.95 18.75
CA ASN A 152 -6.60 -9.02 19.66
C ASN A 152 -6.02 -7.64 20.00
N LEU A 153 -6.45 -6.58 19.33
CA LEU A 153 -6.07 -5.21 19.66
C LEU A 153 -6.70 -4.77 20.99
N PRO A 154 -6.08 -3.83 21.71
CA PRO A 154 -6.65 -3.32 22.95
C PRO A 154 -7.96 -2.56 22.69
N ALA A 155 -8.81 -2.50 23.73
CA ALA A 155 -9.94 -1.60 23.74
C ALA A 155 -9.46 -0.13 23.80
N PRO A 156 -10.23 0.82 23.24
CA PRO A 156 -9.88 2.24 23.30
C PRO A 156 -9.93 2.72 24.75
N SER A 157 -8.88 3.43 25.16
CA SER A 157 -8.73 4.07 26.48
C SER A 157 -7.83 5.29 26.34
N LYS A 158 -7.89 6.21 27.32
CA LYS A 158 -7.05 7.43 27.32
C LYS A 158 -5.54 7.18 27.27
N ASP A 159 -5.09 5.96 27.57
CA ASP A 159 -3.66 5.59 27.62
C ASP A 159 -3.20 4.93 26.30
N ASN A 160 -4.11 4.67 25.35
CA ASN A 160 -3.83 4.02 24.07
C ASN A 160 -4.16 4.95 22.89
N TYR A 161 -3.14 5.34 22.12
CA TYR A 161 -3.30 6.21 20.95
C TYR A 161 -3.91 5.52 19.72
N GLY A 162 -3.97 4.18 19.71
CA GLY A 162 -4.43 3.38 18.59
C GLY A 162 -3.30 2.67 17.84
N PRO A 163 -3.63 1.72 16.94
CA PRO A 163 -4.98 1.23 16.66
C PRO A 163 -5.55 0.43 17.84
N CYS A 164 -6.82 0.67 18.15
CA CYS A 164 -7.61 -0.09 19.11
C CYS A 164 -8.82 -0.70 18.38
N TYR A 165 -9.45 -1.73 18.95
CA TYR A 165 -10.64 -2.35 18.37
C TYR A 165 -11.71 -2.61 19.43
N GLU A 166 -12.92 -2.15 19.15
CA GLU A 166 -14.11 -2.40 19.98
C GLU A 166 -15.36 -2.21 19.13
N ASP A 167 -16.37 -3.05 19.34
CA ASP A 167 -17.69 -2.97 18.69
C ASP A 167 -17.64 -2.89 17.15
N GLY A 168 -16.73 -3.63 16.53
CA GLY A 168 -16.58 -3.67 15.06
C GLY A 168 -15.92 -2.42 14.46
N LYS A 169 -15.37 -1.54 15.29
CA LYS A 169 -14.69 -0.30 14.87
C LYS A 169 -13.22 -0.32 15.23
N ILE A 170 -12.44 0.35 14.40
CA ILE A 170 -11.05 0.70 14.67
C ILE A 170 -11.05 2.10 15.27
N TRP A 171 -10.24 2.29 16.32
CA TRP A 171 -10.18 3.53 17.09
C TRP A 171 -8.75 4.07 17.14
N PHE A 172 -8.63 5.37 16.92
CA PHE A 172 -7.41 6.16 17.08
C PHE A 172 -7.71 7.35 17.95
N GLN A 173 -6.82 7.69 18.89
CA GLN A 173 -6.99 8.92 19.64
C GLN A 173 -6.90 10.11 18.69
N ALA A 174 -7.87 11.02 18.77
CA ALA A 174 -7.90 12.19 17.91
C ALA A 174 -6.68 13.09 18.22
N ALA A 175 -6.01 13.56 17.17
CA ALA A 175 -4.91 14.50 17.24
C ALA A 175 -5.20 15.70 16.32
N ASP A 176 -4.88 16.89 16.80
CA ASP A 176 -5.03 18.14 16.04
C ASP A 176 -3.69 18.57 15.43
N GLY A 177 -3.75 19.32 14.33
CA GLY A 177 -2.58 19.99 13.73
C GLY A 177 -1.74 19.14 12.78
N GLU A 178 -2.24 17.97 12.37
CA GLU A 178 -1.60 17.16 11.33
C GLU A 178 -1.70 17.82 9.95
N SER A 179 -0.64 17.70 9.16
CA SER A 179 -0.58 18.19 7.78
C SER A 179 -0.05 17.10 6.86
N TYR A 180 -0.74 16.92 5.74
CA TYR A 180 -0.45 15.88 4.74
C TYR A 180 -0.10 16.52 3.40
N SER A 181 0.87 17.45 3.43
CA SER A 181 1.28 18.25 2.27
C SER A 181 2.34 17.59 1.39
N SER A 182 2.77 16.36 1.71
CA SER A 182 3.74 15.61 0.93
C SER A 182 3.09 14.91 -0.26
N ILE A 183 3.75 14.92 -1.41
CA ILE A 183 3.34 14.23 -2.62
C ILE A 183 4.52 13.44 -3.20
N GLY A 184 4.23 12.30 -3.83
CA GLY A 184 5.20 11.51 -4.58
C GLY A 184 5.00 11.69 -6.08
N ILE A 185 6.07 12.02 -6.79
CA ILE A 185 6.09 12.15 -8.24
C ILE A 185 6.99 11.07 -8.82
N VAL A 186 6.41 10.16 -9.60
CA VAL A 186 7.12 9.05 -10.24
C VAL A 186 8.00 9.60 -11.36
N ASP A 187 9.30 9.36 -11.23
CA ASP A 187 10.30 9.75 -12.20
C ASP A 187 10.34 8.76 -13.37
N TYR A 188 10.24 7.46 -13.05
CA TYR A 188 10.18 6.35 -14.00
C TYR A 188 9.81 5.05 -13.27
N ALA A 189 9.52 3.99 -14.04
CA ALA A 189 9.43 2.63 -13.54
C ALA A 189 10.46 1.71 -14.19
N LEU A 190 10.77 0.62 -13.50
CA LEU A 190 11.59 -0.48 -13.99
C LEU A 190 10.72 -1.73 -14.07
N ASN A 191 10.66 -2.35 -15.25
CA ASN A 191 9.96 -3.62 -15.44
C ASN A 191 10.84 -4.78 -14.97
N THR A 192 10.35 -5.56 -14.01
CA THR A 192 11.09 -6.69 -13.43
C THR A 192 10.79 -8.02 -14.12
N GLY A 193 9.98 -8.04 -15.20
CA GLY A 193 9.74 -9.23 -16.04
C GLY A 193 8.79 -10.28 -15.44
N ASP A 194 8.41 -10.12 -14.17
CA ASP A 194 7.59 -11.03 -13.36
C ASP A 194 6.16 -10.50 -13.12
N GLY A 195 5.73 -9.51 -13.92
CA GLY A 195 4.44 -8.82 -13.76
C GLY A 195 4.43 -7.74 -12.68
N ASN A 196 5.61 -7.38 -12.15
CA ASN A 196 5.78 -6.32 -11.16
C ASN A 196 6.58 -5.15 -11.75
N LEU A 197 6.51 -4.00 -11.07
CA LEU A 197 7.26 -2.81 -11.40
C LEU A 197 7.98 -2.30 -10.16
N THR A 198 9.15 -1.69 -10.34
CA THR A 198 9.73 -0.80 -9.33
C THR A 198 9.50 0.64 -9.77
N LEU A 199 8.62 1.36 -9.07
CA LEU A 199 8.41 2.79 -9.27
C LEU A 199 9.52 3.55 -8.54
N VAL A 200 10.26 4.39 -9.26
CA VAL A 200 11.24 5.33 -8.68
C VAL A 200 10.60 6.71 -8.65
N PHE A 201 10.60 7.36 -7.49
CA PHE A 201 9.89 8.61 -7.31
C PHE A 201 10.66 9.62 -6.45
N THR A 202 10.33 10.88 -6.64
CA THR A 202 10.79 12.01 -5.82
C THR A 202 9.65 12.46 -4.91
N ILE A 203 9.99 12.76 -3.66
CA ILE A 203 9.03 13.25 -2.66
C ILE A 203 9.17 14.77 -2.56
N TYR A 204 8.06 15.45 -2.77
CA TYR A 204 7.96 16.91 -2.61
C TYR A 204 7.02 17.25 -1.47
N GLN A 205 7.30 18.35 -0.79
CA GLN A 205 6.38 19.00 0.12
C GLN A 205 5.80 20.23 -0.57
N ILE A 206 4.47 20.33 -0.60
CA ILE A 206 3.79 21.57 -1.01
C ILE A 206 4.03 22.62 0.09
N LYS A 207 4.51 23.80 -0.31
CA LYS A 207 4.75 24.91 0.61
C LYS A 207 3.50 25.24 1.42
N TRP A 208 3.69 25.50 2.72
CA TRP A 208 2.59 25.68 3.67
C TRP A 208 1.63 26.80 3.27
N GLU A 209 2.14 27.92 2.72
CA GLU A 209 1.29 29.03 2.29
C GLU A 209 0.37 28.63 1.14
N VAL A 210 0.86 27.78 0.24
CA VAL A 210 0.09 27.27 -0.91
C VAL A 210 -0.90 26.22 -0.43
N TYR A 211 -0.45 25.23 0.34
CA TYR A 211 -1.26 24.09 0.77
C TYR A 211 -2.56 24.52 1.47
N ASN A 212 -2.50 25.52 2.35
CA ASN A 212 -3.68 26.01 3.09
C ASN A 212 -4.75 26.69 2.22
N GLU A 213 -4.38 27.11 1.01
CA GLU A 213 -5.29 27.77 0.08
C GLU A 213 -5.87 26.80 -0.96
N LEU A 214 -5.31 25.58 -1.08
CA LEU A 214 -5.76 24.61 -2.07
C LEU A 214 -7.08 23.96 -1.67
N SER A 215 -8.01 23.91 -2.62
CA SER A 215 -9.09 22.94 -2.58
C SER A 215 -8.59 21.52 -2.87
N PHE A 216 -9.39 20.52 -2.52
CA PHE A 216 -9.07 19.11 -2.81
C PHE A 216 -8.87 18.83 -4.31
N ASP A 217 -9.65 19.49 -5.19
CA ASP A 217 -9.51 19.34 -6.64
C ASP A 217 -8.23 20.00 -7.17
N GLU A 218 -7.74 21.05 -6.50
CA GLU A 218 -6.46 21.68 -6.85
C GLU A 218 -5.27 20.84 -6.37
N LEU A 219 -5.36 20.21 -5.19
CA LEU A 219 -4.36 19.26 -4.73
C LEU A 219 -4.18 18.10 -5.73
N LYS A 220 -5.29 17.59 -6.31
CA LYS A 220 -5.25 16.52 -7.31
C LYS A 220 -4.52 16.89 -8.60
N LYS A 221 -4.38 18.17 -8.93
CA LYS A 221 -3.63 18.61 -10.12
C LYS A 221 -2.14 18.28 -10.01
N TYR A 222 -1.60 18.20 -8.80
CA TYR A 222 -0.20 17.80 -8.60
C TYR A 222 0.09 16.37 -9.05
N TYR A 223 -0.91 15.48 -9.04
CA TYR A 223 -0.73 14.12 -9.56
C TYR A 223 -0.52 14.08 -11.07
N GLU A 224 -0.83 15.15 -11.79
CA GLU A 224 -0.68 15.23 -13.25
C GLU A 224 0.72 15.71 -13.67
N LEU A 225 1.56 16.12 -12.71
CA LEU A 225 2.90 16.63 -12.99
C LEU A 225 3.85 15.51 -13.44
N THR A 226 4.65 15.81 -14.47
CA THR A 226 5.89 15.05 -14.74
C THR A 226 6.96 15.39 -13.71
N SER A 227 8.01 14.58 -13.65
CA SER A 227 9.17 14.84 -12.81
C SER A 227 9.84 16.19 -13.13
N GLU A 228 9.93 16.56 -14.41
CA GLU A 228 10.49 17.86 -14.82
C GLU A 228 9.59 19.03 -14.40
N GLN A 229 8.27 18.86 -14.51
CA GLN A 229 7.31 19.89 -14.07
C GLN A 229 7.40 20.08 -12.56
N ALA A 230 7.37 18.99 -11.78
CA ALA A 230 7.46 19.07 -10.33
C ALA A 230 8.80 19.68 -9.86
N ALA A 231 9.92 19.35 -10.52
CA ALA A 231 11.22 19.90 -10.19
C ALA A 231 11.36 21.42 -10.49
N SER A 232 10.52 21.96 -11.37
CA SER A 232 10.51 23.37 -11.74
C SER A 232 9.37 24.18 -11.10
N ASP A 233 8.45 23.51 -10.40
CA ASP A 233 7.34 24.13 -9.68
C ASP A 233 7.83 24.78 -8.39
N ASP A 234 7.67 26.11 -8.28
CA ASP A 234 8.14 26.87 -7.13
C ASP A 234 7.25 26.73 -5.90
N THR A 235 6.11 26.06 -6.01
CA THR A 235 5.24 25.70 -4.88
C THR A 235 5.69 24.42 -4.18
N LEU A 236 6.63 23.68 -4.77
CA LEU A 236 7.13 22.40 -4.28
C LEU A 236 8.55 22.53 -3.72
N GLU A 237 8.80 21.87 -2.59
CA GLU A 237 10.13 21.68 -2.02
C GLU A 237 10.50 20.20 -2.05
N LYS A 238 11.63 19.84 -2.66
CA LYS A 238 12.09 18.45 -2.64
C LYS A 238 12.56 18.07 -1.23
N ILE A 239 11.96 17.03 -0.67
CA ILE A 239 12.27 16.55 0.69
C ILE A 239 12.83 15.13 0.74
N GLY A 240 12.87 14.43 -0.39
CA GLY A 240 13.44 13.09 -0.46
C GLY A 240 13.18 12.38 -1.79
N THR A 241 13.49 11.09 -1.80
CA THR A 241 13.23 10.16 -2.91
C THR A 241 12.79 8.82 -2.36
N GLY A 242 12.26 7.95 -3.21
CA GLY A 242 11.92 6.60 -2.79
C GLY A 242 11.73 5.63 -3.94
N THR A 243 11.49 4.38 -3.55
CA THR A 243 11.18 3.29 -4.46
C THR A 243 10.00 2.50 -3.93
N ALA A 244 9.06 2.15 -4.82
CA ALA A 244 7.95 1.26 -4.51
C ALA A 244 7.99 0.05 -5.45
N TYR A 245 8.19 -1.14 -4.90
CA TYR A 245 8.01 -2.37 -5.63
C TYR A 245 6.53 -2.75 -5.56
N VAL A 246 5.89 -2.84 -6.72
CA VAL A 246 4.44 -2.98 -6.85
C VAL A 246 4.10 -4.12 -7.78
N GLY A 247 3.02 -4.82 -7.49
CA GLY A 247 2.37 -5.66 -8.50
C GLY A 247 1.33 -4.86 -9.26
N VAL A 248 1.11 -5.25 -10.51
CA VAL A 248 0.11 -4.64 -11.40
C VAL A 248 -1.08 -5.59 -11.55
N SER A 249 -2.27 -5.11 -11.23
CA SER A 249 -3.51 -5.88 -11.39
C SER A 249 -3.95 -5.91 -12.86
N GLN A 250 -4.89 -6.81 -13.19
CA GLN A 250 -5.44 -6.89 -14.55
C GLN A 250 -6.16 -5.60 -15.00
N SER A 251 -6.61 -4.78 -14.07
CA SER A 251 -7.23 -3.48 -14.36
C SER A 251 -6.21 -2.34 -14.48
N GLY A 252 -4.91 -2.62 -14.39
CA GLY A 252 -3.84 -1.62 -14.37
C GLY A 252 -3.67 -0.91 -13.03
N GLY A 253 -4.30 -1.41 -11.96
CA GLY A 253 -4.10 -0.88 -10.61
C GLY A 253 -2.82 -1.40 -9.98
N TYR A 254 -2.28 -0.68 -9.00
CA TYR A 254 -1.08 -1.07 -8.27
C TYR A 254 -1.43 -1.61 -6.89
N TYR A 255 -0.67 -2.60 -6.42
CA TYR A 255 -0.65 -2.99 -5.00
C TYR A 255 0.80 -3.08 -4.52
N LEU A 256 1.03 -2.62 -3.30
CA LEU A 256 2.35 -2.47 -2.72
C LEU A 256 2.91 -3.80 -2.22
N LYS A 257 4.19 -4.04 -2.51
CA LYS A 257 4.97 -5.15 -1.98
C LYS A 257 6.11 -4.67 -1.09
N ASP A 258 6.85 -3.66 -1.53
CA ASP A 258 7.94 -3.03 -0.77
C ASP A 258 7.93 -1.52 -1.02
N TYR A 259 8.21 -0.71 0.00
CA TYR A 259 8.26 0.75 -0.08
C TYR A 259 9.43 1.25 0.74
N LYS A 260 10.29 2.06 0.14
CA LYS A 260 11.47 2.62 0.80
C LYS A 260 11.60 4.10 0.49
N THR A 261 12.02 4.88 1.48
CA THR A 261 12.24 6.32 1.32
C THR A 261 13.61 6.73 1.83
N GLN A 262 14.15 7.79 1.25
CA GLN A 262 15.44 8.38 1.61
C GLN A 262 15.26 9.90 1.67
N LYS A 263 15.79 10.53 2.71
CA LYS A 263 15.80 11.98 2.88
C LYS A 263 17.09 12.58 2.31
#